data_AF-A0AA51MVR8-F1
#
_entry.id   AF-A0AA51MVR8-F1
#
_cell.length_a   1.000
_cell.length_b   1.000
_cell.length_c   1.000
_cell.angle_alpha   90.00
_cell.angle_beta   90.00
_cell.angle_gamma   90.00
#
_symmetry.space_group_name_H-M   'P 1'
#
loop_
_entity.id
_entity.type
_entity.pdbx_description
1 polymer ?
#
loop_
_entity_poly.entity_id
_entity_poly.type
_entity_poly.pdbx_seq_one_letter_code
_entity_poly.pdbx_strand_id
1 'polypeptide(L)' 'MKINKGAKVGIMIEIIVLVIMIFLALFNKTIPSVLSWIFVVGLVIALSGTLVTLSKRNDKDESAIYSYFRGE' A
#
# COMPACT_ATOMS: atom_id res chain seq x y z
N MET A 1 -8.18 11.96 -3.25
CA MET A 1 -6.79 11.58 -2.90
C MET A 1 -5.98 11.52 -4.19
N LYS A 2 -5.00 12.42 -4.41
CA LYS A 2 -4.14 12.37 -5.62
C LYS A 2 -3.12 11.25 -5.46
N ILE A 3 -3.45 10.06 -5.94
CA ILE A 3 -2.50 8.92 -5.97
C ILE A 3 -1.52 9.18 -7.11
N ASN A 4 -0.21 9.10 -6.83
CA ASN A 4 0.84 9.18 -7.83
C ASN A 4 0.64 8.09 -8.90
N LYS A 5 0.84 8.42 -10.19
CA LYS A 5 0.75 7.48 -11.32
C LYS A 5 1.57 6.20 -11.07
N GLY A 6 2.77 6.33 -10.49
CA GLY A 6 3.62 5.19 -10.15
C GLY A 6 3.01 4.26 -9.09
N ALA A 7 2.47 4.83 -8.01
CA ALA A 7 1.79 4.07 -6.97
C ALA A 7 0.53 3.36 -7.50
N LYS A 8 -0.20 4.02 -8.41
CA LYS A 8 -1.37 3.42 -9.07
C LYS A 8 -0.99 2.18 -9.89
N VAL A 9 0.10 2.25 -10.66
CA VAL A 9 0.59 1.11 -11.46
C VAL A 9 1.09 -0.02 -10.56
N GLY A 10 1.85 0.29 -9.50
CA GLY A 10 2.33 -0.72 -8.55
C GLY A 10 1.19 -1.51 -7.90
N ILE A 11 0.17 -0.80 -7.40
CA ILE A 11 -1.02 -1.45 -6.81
C ILE A 11 -1.80 -2.27 -7.85
N MET A 12 -1.88 -1.80 -9.11
CA MET A 12 -2.53 -2.56 -10.18
C MET A 12 -1.84 -3.89 -10.46
N ILE A 13 -0.50 -3.91 -10.44
CA ILE A 13 0.29 -5.15 -10.62
C ILE A 13 0.07 -6.11 -9.43
N GLU A 14 0.11 -5.60 -8.20
CA GLU A 14 -0.20 -6.35 -6.98
C GLU A 14 -1.56 -7.06 -7.06
N ILE A 15 -2.60 -6.34 -7.50
CA ILE A 15 -3.95 -6.91 -7.67
C ILE A 15 -3.96 -8.04 -8.73
N ILE A 16 -3.26 -7.86 -9.85
CA ILE A 16 -3.18 -8.91 -10.89
C ILE A 16 -2.49 -10.16 -10.34
N VAL A 17 -1.38 -10.00 -9.61
CA VAL A 17 -0.66 -11.12 -8.99
C VAL A 17 -1.55 -11.85 -7.99
N LEU A 18 -2.29 -11.11 -7.15
CA LEU A 18 -3.24 -11.69 -6.19
C LEU A 18 -4.31 -12.53 -6.91
N VAL A 19 -4.89 -12.02 -7.99
CA VAL A 19 -5.92 -12.74 -8.77
C VAL A 19 -5.35 -14.03 -9.35
N ILE A 20 -4.14 -14.00 -9.92
CA ILE A 20 -3.48 -15.19 -10.46
C ILE A 20 -3.24 -16.24 -9.36
N MET A 21 -2.82 -15.81 -8.16
CA MET A 21 -2.65 -16.71 -7.03
C MET A 21 -3.94 -17.38 -6.59
N ILE A 22 -5.04 -16.62 -6.54
CA ILE A 22 -6.36 -17.16 -6.18
C ILE A 22 -6.78 -18.23 -7.20
N PHE A 23 -6.58 -17.99 -8.50
CA PHE A 23 -6.85 -19.00 -9.52
C PHE A 23 -5.96 -20.24 -9.37
N LEU A 24 -4.65 -20.07 -9.15
CA LEU A 24 -3.75 -21.20 -8.93
C LEU A 24 -4.16 -22.04 -7.71
N ALA A 25 -4.55 -21.38 -6.62
CA ALA A 25 -5.05 -22.03 -5.41
C ALA A 25 -6.38 -22.79 -5.68
N LEU A 26 -7.31 -22.18 -6.41
CA LEU A 26 -8.59 -22.82 -6.80
C LEU A 26 -8.38 -24.06 -7.66
N PHE A 27 -7.42 -24.04 -8.58
CA PHE A 27 -7.05 -25.20 -9.39
C PHE A 27 -6.12 -26.18 -8.67
N ASN A 28 -5.86 -25.97 -7.37
CA ASN A 28 -4.96 -26.78 -6.55
C ASN A 28 -3.56 -26.95 -7.18
N LYS A 29 -3.13 -25.95 -7.95
CA LYS A 29 -1.80 -25.89 -8.56
C LYS A 29 -0.82 -25.24 -7.61
N THR A 30 0.42 -25.74 -7.62
CA THR A 30 1.51 -25.16 -6.83
C THR A 30 1.72 -23.71 -7.22
N ILE A 31 1.62 -22.82 -6.25
CA ILE A 31 1.95 -21.40 -6.44
C ILE A 31 3.47 -21.29 -6.54
N PRO A 32 4.03 -20.75 -7.64
CA PRO A 32 5.48 -20.59 -7.78
C PRO A 32 6.02 -19.68 -6.68
N SER A 33 7.12 -20.07 -6.03
CA SER A 33 7.67 -19.32 -4.89
C SER A 33 8.06 -17.88 -5.27
N VAL A 34 8.51 -17.69 -6.51
CA VAL A 34 8.87 -16.38 -7.07
C VAL A 34 7.68 -15.43 -7.08
N LEU A 35 6.48 -15.91 -7.48
CA LEU A 35 5.25 -15.12 -7.45
C LEU A 35 4.87 -14.73 -6.02
N SER A 36 5.01 -15.67 -5.07
CA SER A 36 4.76 -15.41 -3.64
C SER A 36 5.68 -14.34 -3.07
N TRP A 37 6.96 -14.39 -3.43
CA TRP A 37 7.92 -13.37 -3.02
C TRP A 37 7.60 -11.99 -3.58
N ILE A 38 7.23 -11.89 -4.86
CA ILE A 38 6.85 -10.63 -5.49
C ILE A 38 5.66 -10.01 -4.77
N PHE A 39 4.64 -10.81 -4.44
CA PHE A 39 3.46 -10.36 -3.71
C PHE A 39 3.79 -9.89 -2.30
N VAL A 40 4.61 -10.64 -1.56
CA VAL A 40 4.97 -10.24 -0.18
C VAL A 40 5.77 -8.93 -0.18
N VAL A 41 6.77 -8.79 -1.07
CA VAL A 41 7.58 -7.57 -1.17
C VAL A 41 6.75 -6.37 -1.62
N GLY A 42 5.90 -6.55 -2.63
CA GLY A 42 5.01 -5.51 -3.13
C GLY A 42 4.02 -5.02 -2.05
N LEU A 43 3.42 -5.95 -1.32
CA LEU A 43 2.52 -5.65 -0.21
C LEU A 43 3.20 -4.86 0.91
N VAL A 44 4.40 -5.26 1.33
CA VAL A 44 5.16 -4.55 2.38
C VAL A 44 5.45 -3.11 1.96
N ILE A 45 5.91 -2.90 0.72
CA ILE A 45 6.19 -1.56 0.21
C ILE A 45 4.92 -0.70 0.17
N ALA A 46 3.81 -1.25 -0.30
CA ALA A 46 2.53 -0.54 -0.36
C ALA A 46 2.02 -0.14 1.03
N LEU A 47 2.13 -1.05 2.00
CA LEU A 47 1.74 -0.80 3.39
C LEU A 47 2.64 0.24 4.05
N SER A 48 3.96 0.12 3.93
CA SER A 48 4.90 1.09 4.48
C SER A 48 4.71 2.47 3.86
N GLY A 49 4.51 2.57 2.55
CA GLY A 49 4.25 3.84 1.87
C GLY A 49 2.95 4.52 2.35
N THR A 50 1.91 3.71 2.59
CA THR A 50 0.64 4.20 3.15
C THR A 50 0.80 4.66 4.58
N LEU A 51 1.52 3.88 5.40
CA LEU A 51 1.76 4.18 6.82
C LEU A 51 2.55 5.48 7.00
N VAL A 52 3.61 5.69 6.23
CA VAL A 52 4.39 6.93 6.24
C VAL A 52 3.55 8.13 5.81
N THR A 53 2.70 7.96 4.78
CA THR A 53 1.80 9.02 4.32
C THR A 53 0.77 9.38 5.38
N LEU A 54 0.26 8.39 6.10
CA LEU A 54 -0.73 8.58 7.15
C LEU A 54 -0.11 9.23 8.40
N SER A 55 1.06 8.78 8.84
CA SER A 55 1.82 9.41 9.93
C SER A 55 2.10 10.89 9.65
N LYS A 56 2.55 11.24 8.43
CA LYS A 56 2.75 12.64 8.03
C LYS A 56 1.47 13.49 8.02
N ARG A 57 0.29 12.89 7.88
CA ARG A 57 -0.98 13.62 7.98
C ARG A 57 -1.37 13.84 9.43
N ASN A 58 -1.25 12.82 10.27
CA ASN A 58 -1.53 12.94 11.69
C ASN A 58 -0.65 14.00 12.36
N ASP A 59 0.66 14.05 12.06
CA ASP A 59 1.55 15.08 12.62
C ASP A 59 1.16 16.49 12.17
N LYS A 60 0.68 16.63 10.92
CA LYS A 60 0.22 17.92 10.39
C LYS A 60 -1.09 18.36 11.04
N ASP A 61 -2.04 17.46 11.20
CA ASP A 61 -3.31 17.76 11.86
C ASP A 61 -3.10 18.10 13.34
N GLU A 62 -2.19 17.41 14.03
CA GLU A 62 -1.81 17.73 15.40
C GLU A 62 -1.15 19.12 15.48
N SER A 63 -0.20 19.43 14.59
CA SER A 63 0.41 20.77 14.53
C SER A 63 -0.58 21.90 14.22
N ALA A 64 -1.57 21.63 13.36
CA ALA A 64 -2.61 22.59 13.00
C ALA A 64 -3.53 22.89 14.20
N ILE A 65 -3.91 21.87 14.96
CA ILE A 65 -4.70 22.02 16.20
C ILE A 65 -3.93 22.88 17.21
N TYR A 66 -2.64 22.61 17.42
CA TYR A 66 -1.81 23.41 18.33
C TYR A 66 -1.67 24.87 17.88
N SER A 67 -1.56 25.13 16.56
CA SER A 67 -1.53 26.51 16.05
C SER A 67 -2.87 27.25 16.22
N TYR A 68 -3.99 26.55 16.05
CA TYR A 68 -5.33 27.14 16.20
C TYR A 68 -5.64 27.54 17.65
N PHE A 69 -5.19 26.74 18.63
CA PHE A 69 -5.31 27.08 20.05
C PHE A 69 -4.29 28.12 20.53
N ARG A 70 -3.20 28.34 19.80
CA ARG A 70 -2.16 29.31 20.18
C ARG A 70 -2.51 30.76 19.82
N GLY A 71 -3.49 30.99 18.95
CA GLY A 71 -4.03 32.32 18.68
C GLY A 71 -3.00 33.31 18.14
N GLU A 72 -2.71 33.20 16.85
CA GLU A 72 -2.21 34.33 16.04
C GLU A 72 -3.33 34.86 15.15
#